data_AF-A0A7S0E0L0-F1
#
_entry.id   AF-A0A7S0E0L0-F1
#
_cell.length_a   1.000
_cell.length_b   1.000
_cell.length_c   1.000
_cell.angle_alpha   90.00
_cell.angle_beta   90.00
_cell.angle_gamma   90.00
#
_symmetry.space_group_name_H-M   'P 1'
#
loop_
_entity.id
_entity.type
_entity.pdbx_description
1 polymer ?
#
loop_
_entity_poly.entity_id
_entity_poly.type
_entity_poly.pdbx_seq_one_letter_code
_entity_poly.pdbx_strand_id
1 'polypeptide(L)'
;DEAFWAGLRRLDQEFGVSGDGLITFMSNSVAARLEGKAFWVGLRRLGDFGIVGPRLVTFMSGSVAARLEDEAFWAGLTRLGELGITGDGLVTFMSNSVAARLEGKAFWVGLRRLGDFGIVGPRLVTFMSGSVAARLSDEAFWVGLRRLRELGIVGEGLVTFMSESVAVRLEDEAFWAGLTRLRELGITGDKLATFMNGSVATRLENDDFMDGLSSLCSELSPLATVE
;
A
#
# COMPACT_ATOMS: atom_id res chain seq x y z
N ASP A 1 30.22 21.78 -14.11
CA ASP A 1 29.43 22.66 -13.26
C ASP A 1 29.86 22.48 -11.81
N GLU A 2 30.37 23.53 -11.17
CA GLU A 2 30.85 23.50 -9.78
C GLU A 2 29.70 23.38 -8.77
N ALA A 3 28.54 23.98 -9.06
CA ALA A 3 27.37 23.97 -8.19
C ALA A 3 26.79 22.55 -8.08
N PHE A 4 26.73 21.82 -9.20
CA PHE A 4 26.33 20.42 -9.21
C PHE A 4 27.23 19.56 -8.30
N TRP A 5 28.56 19.66 -8.44
CA TRP A 5 29.50 18.89 -7.62
C TRP A 5 29.46 19.30 -6.13
N ALA A 6 29.23 20.58 -5.84
CA ALA A 6 28.98 21.05 -4.47
C ALA A 6 27.70 20.43 -3.90
N GLY A 7 26.64 20.31 -4.70
CA GLY A 7 25.41 19.61 -4.33
C GLY A 7 25.64 18.14 -4.00
N LEU A 8 26.44 17.41 -4.78
CA LEU A 8 26.77 16.01 -4.48
C LEU A 8 27.54 15.85 -3.17
N ARG A 9 28.55 16.71 -2.93
CA ARG A 9 29.29 16.70 -1.64
C ARG A 9 28.37 16.99 -0.47
N ARG A 10 27.41 17.91 -0.65
CA ARG A 10 26.42 18.24 0.36
C ARG A 10 25.49 17.06 0.68
N LEU A 11 25.07 16.30 -0.32
CA LEU A 11 24.24 15.09 -0.10
C LEU A 11 24.94 14.07 0.79
N ASP A 12 26.24 13.84 0.57
CA ASP A 12 27.02 12.93 1.40
C ASP A 12 27.20 13.49 2.83
N GLN A 13 27.63 14.74 2.95
CA GLN A 13 27.98 15.35 4.24
C GLN A 13 26.77 15.64 5.15
N GLU A 14 25.67 16.15 4.59
CA GLU A 14 24.49 16.54 5.38
C GLU A 14 23.47 15.41 5.52
N PHE A 15 23.41 14.48 4.55
CA PHE A 15 22.33 13.49 4.48
C PHE A 15 22.83 12.03 4.42
N GLY A 16 24.14 11.79 4.34
CA GLY A 16 24.72 10.45 4.26
C GLY A 16 24.38 9.72 2.97
N VAL A 17 24.08 10.45 1.89
CA VAL A 17 23.72 9.87 0.58
C VAL A 17 24.97 9.80 -0.30
N SER A 18 25.57 8.62 -0.39
CA SER A 18 26.76 8.33 -1.20
C SER A 18 26.70 6.95 -1.87
N GLY A 19 27.69 6.63 -2.71
CA GLY A 19 27.81 5.34 -3.41
C GLY A 19 26.57 5.01 -4.26
N ASP A 20 26.13 3.76 -4.19
CA ASP A 20 24.93 3.28 -4.91
C ASP A 20 23.65 4.00 -4.49
N GLY A 21 23.60 4.46 -3.23
CA GLY A 21 22.51 5.29 -2.72
C GLY A 21 22.42 6.61 -3.48
N LEU A 22 23.55 7.24 -3.78
CA LEU A 22 23.60 8.47 -4.58
C LEU A 22 23.13 8.23 -6.03
N ILE A 23 23.55 7.13 -6.66
CA ILE A 23 23.12 6.80 -8.03
C ILE A 23 21.59 6.66 -8.08
N THR A 24 21.02 5.92 -7.13
CA THR A 24 19.57 5.73 -7.01
C THR A 24 18.86 7.05 -6.75
N PHE A 25 19.40 7.87 -5.84
CA PHE A 25 18.85 9.17 -5.50
C PHE A 25 18.75 10.10 -6.70
N MET A 26 19.83 10.19 -7.48
CA MET A 26 19.93 11.06 -8.64
C MET A 26 18.99 10.65 -9.77
N SER A 27 18.73 9.35 -9.92
CA SER A 27 17.81 8.79 -10.92
C SER A 27 16.35 9.16 -10.68
N ASN A 28 15.98 9.58 -9.46
CA ASN A 28 14.62 9.93 -9.07
C ASN A 28 14.28 11.42 -9.31
N SER A 29 14.76 11.99 -10.43
CA SER A 29 14.60 13.42 -10.78
C SER A 29 15.25 14.41 -9.81
N VAL A 30 16.08 13.96 -8.87
CA VAL A 30 16.81 14.84 -7.95
C VAL A 30 17.85 15.69 -8.68
N ALA A 31 18.50 15.12 -9.70
CA ALA A 31 19.60 15.76 -10.41
C ALA A 31 19.29 17.19 -10.87
N ALA A 32 18.08 17.40 -11.41
CA ALA A 32 17.62 18.69 -11.91
C ALA A 32 17.31 19.73 -10.80
N ARG A 33 17.38 19.35 -9.52
CA ARG A 33 16.91 20.16 -8.38
C ARG A 33 18.02 20.54 -7.39
N LEU A 34 19.25 20.07 -7.60
CA LEU A 34 20.37 20.33 -6.69
C LEU A 34 20.74 21.82 -6.57
N GLU A 35 20.35 22.65 -7.53
CA GLU A 35 20.56 24.09 -7.50
C GLU A 35 19.45 24.84 -6.75
N GLY A 36 18.30 24.19 -6.52
CA GLY A 36 17.13 24.79 -5.89
C GLY A 36 17.28 24.93 -4.38
N LYS A 37 17.24 26.18 -3.86
CA LYS A 37 17.23 26.41 -2.41
C LYS A 37 16.04 25.75 -1.72
N ALA A 38 14.87 25.77 -2.36
CA ALA A 38 13.64 25.17 -1.84
C ALA A 38 13.77 23.64 -1.71
N PHE A 39 14.34 22.98 -2.71
CA PHE A 39 14.70 21.56 -2.63
C PHE A 39 15.50 21.21 -1.37
N TRP A 40 16.57 21.95 -1.05
CA TRP A 40 17.37 21.70 0.15
C TRP A 40 16.64 21.97 1.46
N VAL A 41 15.75 22.96 1.49
CA VAL A 41 14.88 23.22 2.65
C VAL A 41 13.92 22.05 2.85
N GLY A 42 13.29 21.59 1.77
CA GLY A 42 12.42 20.42 1.81
C GLY A 42 13.16 19.16 2.24
N LEU A 43 14.38 18.95 1.74
CA LEU A 43 15.20 17.79 2.10
C LEU A 43 15.53 17.75 3.60
N ARG A 44 15.81 18.91 4.22
CA ARG A 44 15.97 19.00 5.68
C ARG A 44 14.66 18.75 6.42
N ARG A 45 13.56 19.32 5.94
CA ARG A 45 12.22 19.16 6.54
C ARG A 45 11.75 17.71 6.56
N LEU A 46 12.20 16.86 5.62
CA LEU A 46 11.96 15.41 5.67
C LEU A 46 12.51 14.75 6.96
N GLY A 47 13.55 15.33 7.56
CA GLY A 47 14.07 14.89 8.86
C GLY A 47 13.05 14.95 9.98
N ASP A 48 12.13 15.92 9.97
CA ASP A 48 11.05 16.06 10.95
C ASP A 48 10.07 14.87 10.91
N PHE A 49 10.05 14.13 9.79
CA PHE A 49 9.25 12.93 9.59
C PHE A 49 10.05 11.63 9.81
N GLY A 50 11.29 11.72 10.27
CA GLY A 50 12.18 10.58 10.47
C GLY A 50 12.74 9.98 9.18
N ILE A 51 12.71 10.75 8.07
CA ILE A 51 13.20 10.36 6.75
C ILE A 51 14.62 10.89 6.56
N VAL A 52 15.61 10.08 6.95
CA VAL A 52 17.04 10.40 6.91
C VAL A 52 17.86 9.23 6.38
N GLY A 53 19.09 9.49 5.92
CA GLY A 53 20.02 8.45 5.47
C GLY A 53 19.42 7.53 4.38
N PRO A 54 19.50 6.19 4.53
CA PRO A 54 18.96 5.27 3.54
C PRO A 54 17.46 5.45 3.25
N ARG A 55 16.65 5.84 4.26
CA ARG A 55 15.21 6.09 4.07
C ARG A 55 14.98 7.22 3.09
N LEU A 56 15.82 8.24 3.14
CA LEU A 56 15.75 9.38 2.22
C LEU A 56 15.90 8.94 0.78
N VAL A 57 16.78 7.96 0.52
CA VAL A 57 17.01 7.43 -0.83
C VAL A 57 15.75 6.75 -1.38
N THR A 58 15.15 5.86 -0.59
CA THR A 58 13.91 5.17 -0.97
C THR A 58 12.74 6.14 -1.09
N PHE A 59 12.61 7.08 -0.14
CA PHE A 59 11.52 8.05 -0.09
C PHE A 59 11.44 8.95 -1.31
N MET A 60 12.58 9.26 -1.93
CA MET A 60 12.63 10.14 -3.09
C MET A 60 12.17 9.47 -4.39
N SER A 61 11.90 8.16 -4.36
CA SER A 61 11.27 7.44 -5.48
C SER A 61 9.85 7.94 -5.78
N GLY A 62 9.35 7.69 -7.00
CA GLY A 62 7.93 7.93 -7.31
C GLY A 62 7.51 9.41 -7.41
N SER A 63 8.41 10.30 -7.85
CA SER A 63 8.16 11.75 -8.06
C SER A 63 8.08 12.61 -6.79
N VAL A 64 8.49 12.10 -5.62
CA VAL A 64 8.56 12.90 -4.38
C VAL A 64 9.49 14.09 -4.53
N ALA A 65 10.62 13.92 -5.24
CA ALA A 65 11.57 15.01 -5.48
C ALA A 65 10.91 16.25 -6.14
N ALA A 66 9.89 16.04 -6.97
CA ALA A 66 9.15 17.12 -7.64
C ALA A 66 8.22 17.90 -6.72
N ARG A 67 7.92 17.34 -5.55
CA ARG A 67 6.86 17.81 -4.64
C ARG A 67 7.42 18.46 -3.38
N LEU A 68 8.74 18.45 -3.17
CA LEU A 68 9.37 19.08 -2.00
C LEU A 68 9.15 20.60 -1.93
N GLU A 69 8.75 21.22 -3.02
CA GLU A 69 8.42 22.66 -3.10
C GLU A 69 6.91 22.93 -3.02
N ASP A 70 6.09 21.88 -2.93
CA ASP A 70 4.63 21.98 -2.87
C ASP A 70 4.14 21.95 -1.41
N GLU A 71 3.46 23.01 -0.97
CA GLU A 71 2.87 23.08 0.37
C GLU A 71 1.71 22.09 0.58
N ALA A 72 0.98 21.73 -0.48
CA ALA A 72 -0.08 20.73 -0.36
C ALA A 72 0.50 19.33 -0.08
N PHE A 73 1.64 19.01 -0.70
CA PHE A 73 2.42 17.81 -0.36
C PHE A 73 2.84 17.80 1.11
N TRP A 74 3.37 18.92 1.63
CA TRP A 74 3.77 19.03 3.04
C TRP A 74 2.59 18.92 4.01
N ALA A 75 1.47 19.58 3.72
CA ALA A 75 0.24 19.43 4.50
C ALA A 75 -0.24 17.97 4.51
N GLY A 76 -0.09 17.27 3.37
CA GLY A 76 -0.36 15.85 3.27
C GLY A 76 0.55 15.00 4.16
N LEU A 77 1.86 15.26 4.18
CA LEU A 77 2.80 14.56 5.06
C LEU A 77 2.50 14.79 6.55
N THR A 78 2.21 16.03 6.95
CA THR A 78 1.80 16.35 8.33
C THR A 78 0.58 15.53 8.73
N ARG A 79 -0.42 15.47 7.85
CA ARG A 79 -1.63 14.68 8.09
C ARG A 79 -1.39 13.17 8.15
N LEU A 80 -0.43 12.64 7.39
CA LEU A 80 0.00 11.24 7.56
C LEU A 80 0.66 11.00 8.92
N GLY A 81 1.46 11.96 9.40
CA GLY A 81 2.03 11.93 10.75
C GLY A 81 0.97 11.92 11.85
N GLU A 82 -0.11 12.71 11.70
CA GLU A 82 -1.27 12.68 12.60
C GLU A 82 -1.99 11.32 12.64
N LEU A 83 -1.92 10.56 11.54
CA LEU A 83 -2.42 9.19 11.46
C LEU A 83 -1.43 8.15 11.99
N GLY A 84 -0.28 8.58 12.52
CA GLY A 84 0.78 7.70 13.03
C GLY A 84 1.65 7.06 11.94
N ILE A 85 1.61 7.57 10.71
CA ILE A 85 2.41 7.07 9.59
C ILE A 85 3.70 7.92 9.51
N THR A 86 4.79 7.42 10.10
CA THR A 86 6.10 8.10 10.17
C THR A 86 7.24 7.12 9.87
N GLY A 87 8.47 7.62 9.69
CA GLY A 87 9.66 6.77 9.52
C GLY A 87 9.53 5.75 8.39
N ASP A 88 9.82 4.48 8.67
CA ASP A 88 9.71 3.39 7.67
C ASP A 88 8.29 3.16 7.16
N GLY A 89 7.29 3.40 8.02
CA GLY A 89 5.89 3.32 7.62
C GLY A 89 5.56 4.35 6.55
N LEU A 90 6.08 5.58 6.71
CA LEU A 90 5.90 6.65 5.74
C LEU A 90 6.67 6.39 4.43
N VAL A 91 7.87 5.81 4.49
CA VAL A 91 8.61 5.38 3.28
C VAL A 91 7.83 4.35 2.47
N THR A 92 7.35 3.30 3.14
CA THR A 92 6.56 2.24 2.50
C THR A 92 5.27 2.80 1.91
N PHE A 93 4.54 3.61 2.66
CA PHE A 93 3.28 4.21 2.22
C PHE A 93 3.47 5.07 0.97
N MET A 94 4.53 5.88 0.91
CA MET A 94 4.79 6.79 -0.21
C MET A 94 5.24 6.07 -1.48
N SER A 95 5.95 4.95 -1.34
CA SER A 95 6.42 4.12 -2.46
C SER A 95 5.27 3.46 -3.25
N ASN A 96 4.08 3.35 -2.66
CA ASN A 96 2.88 2.75 -3.28
C ASN A 96 2.06 3.74 -4.12
N SER A 97 2.72 4.62 -4.87
CA SER A 97 2.08 5.67 -5.71
C SER A 97 1.20 6.67 -4.93
N VAL A 98 1.31 6.73 -3.60
CA VAL A 98 0.55 7.68 -2.78
C VAL A 98 1.00 9.12 -3.00
N ALA A 99 2.29 9.33 -3.30
CA ALA A 99 2.85 10.66 -3.45
C ALA A 99 2.02 11.55 -4.39
N ALA A 100 1.58 10.99 -5.52
CA ALA A 100 0.78 11.68 -6.53
C ALA A 100 -0.64 12.07 -6.07
N ARG A 101 -1.11 11.48 -4.97
CA ARG A 101 -2.50 11.53 -4.52
C ARG A 101 -2.71 12.36 -3.25
N LEU A 102 -1.63 12.80 -2.60
CA LEU A 102 -1.71 13.60 -1.37
C LEU A 102 -2.46 14.93 -1.54
N GLU A 103 -2.54 15.47 -2.74
CA GLU A 103 -3.31 16.68 -3.05
C GLU A 103 -4.81 16.39 -3.26
N GLY A 104 -5.17 15.12 -3.49
CA GLY A 104 -6.52 14.72 -3.86
C GLY A 104 -7.48 14.67 -2.67
N LYS A 105 -8.52 15.50 -2.67
CA LYS A 105 -9.59 15.43 -1.64
C LYS A 105 -10.22 14.03 -1.55
N ALA A 106 -10.45 13.39 -2.70
CA ALA A 106 -11.02 12.04 -2.75
C ALA A 106 -10.13 11.00 -2.05
N PHE A 107 -8.81 11.09 -2.23
CA PHE A 107 -7.84 10.23 -1.54
C PHE A 107 -7.99 10.34 -0.03
N TRP A 108 -8.06 11.56 0.53
CA TRP A 108 -8.24 11.78 1.97
C TRP A 108 -9.61 11.41 2.52
N VAL A 109 -10.66 11.48 1.69
CA VAL A 109 -11.98 10.97 2.07
C VAL A 109 -11.92 9.45 2.15
N GLY A 110 -11.35 8.78 1.14
CA GLY A 110 -11.17 7.35 1.13
C GLY A 110 -10.29 6.85 2.26
N LEU A 111 -9.16 7.51 2.52
CA LEU A 111 -8.25 7.15 3.61
C LEU A 111 -8.93 7.20 4.98
N ARG A 112 -9.79 8.20 5.23
CA ARG A 112 -10.58 8.27 6.47
C ARG A 112 -11.64 7.17 6.54
N ARG A 113 -12.31 6.89 5.41
CA ARG A 113 -13.34 5.84 5.30
C ARG A 113 -12.78 4.44 5.59
N LEU A 114 -11.48 4.20 5.36
CA LEU A 114 -10.81 2.95 5.78
C LEU A 114 -10.85 2.73 7.30
N GLY A 115 -10.96 3.80 8.10
CA GLY A 115 -11.16 3.71 9.55
C GLY A 115 -12.45 2.97 9.92
N ASP A 116 -13.51 3.06 9.10
CA ASP A 116 -14.78 2.35 9.31
C ASP A 116 -14.63 0.82 9.18
N PHE A 117 -13.51 0.37 8.61
CA PHE A 117 -13.13 -1.04 8.45
C PHE A 117 -12.04 -1.47 9.45
N GLY A 118 -11.68 -0.61 10.41
CA GLY A 118 -10.64 -0.90 11.40
C GLY A 118 -9.20 -0.83 10.85
N ILE A 119 -9.01 -0.18 9.69
CA ILE A 119 -7.72 0.02 9.04
C ILE A 119 -7.19 1.41 9.41
N VAL A 120 -6.33 1.46 10.42
CA VAL A 120 -5.74 2.69 10.97
C VAL A 120 -4.27 2.49 11.31
N GLY A 121 -3.51 3.58 11.44
CA GLY A 121 -2.11 3.54 11.88
C GLY A 121 -1.25 2.63 11.00
N PRO A 122 -0.43 1.73 11.58
CA PRO A 122 0.41 0.81 10.82
C PRO A 122 -0.34 -0.08 9.83
N ARG A 123 -1.61 -0.41 10.10
CA ARG A 123 -2.43 -1.21 9.17
C ARG A 123 -2.71 -0.48 7.86
N LEU A 124 -2.81 0.85 7.89
CA LEU A 124 -2.93 1.64 6.66
C LEU A 124 -1.71 1.44 5.77
N VAL A 125 -0.51 1.30 6.34
CA VAL A 125 0.71 1.09 5.57
C VAL A 125 0.67 -0.23 4.82
N THR A 126 0.32 -1.32 5.50
CA THR A 126 0.23 -2.64 4.88
C THR A 126 -0.94 -2.73 3.89
N PHE A 127 -2.09 -2.14 4.23
CA PHE A 127 -3.28 -2.17 3.39
C PHE A 127 -3.13 -1.34 2.11
N MET A 128 -2.37 -0.25 2.16
CA MET A 128 -2.21 0.68 1.04
C MET A 128 -1.17 0.16 0.03
N SER A 129 -1.54 -0.85 -0.75
CA SER A 129 -0.78 -1.23 -1.95
C SER A 129 -0.99 -0.24 -3.09
N GLY A 130 -0.14 -0.29 -4.12
CA GLY A 130 -0.21 0.64 -5.26
C GLY A 130 -1.57 0.62 -5.97
N SER A 131 -2.22 -0.55 -6.04
CA SER A 131 -3.56 -0.72 -6.59
C SER A 131 -4.65 -0.17 -5.67
N VAL A 132 -4.56 -0.38 -4.35
CA VAL A 132 -5.53 0.17 -3.39
C VAL A 132 -5.51 1.70 -3.40
N ALA A 133 -4.33 2.32 -3.42
CA ALA A 133 -4.19 3.78 -3.46
C ALA A 133 -4.88 4.40 -4.69
N ALA A 134 -4.83 3.73 -5.84
CA ALA A 134 -5.50 4.18 -7.06
C ALA A 134 -7.03 4.10 -6.99
N ARG A 135 -7.55 3.23 -6.12
CA ARG A 135 -8.98 2.88 -6.06
C ARG A 135 -9.75 3.56 -4.94
N LEU A 136 -9.11 4.37 -4.09
CA LEU A 136 -9.81 5.06 -3.01
C LEU A 136 -10.91 6.03 -3.47
N SER A 137 -10.86 6.48 -4.73
CA SER A 137 -11.89 7.29 -5.38
C SER A 137 -12.94 6.49 -6.15
N ASP A 138 -12.81 5.16 -6.22
CA ASP A 138 -13.70 4.28 -6.97
C ASP A 138 -14.78 3.71 -6.03
N GLU A 139 -16.05 3.96 -6.33
CA GLU A 139 -17.17 3.44 -5.54
C GLU A 139 -17.37 1.92 -5.68
N ALA A 140 -16.96 1.32 -6.81
CA ALA A 140 -17.07 -0.12 -6.99
C ALA A 140 -16.11 -0.86 -6.05
N PHE A 141 -14.89 -0.32 -5.86
CA PHE A 141 -13.98 -0.75 -4.78
C PHE A 141 -14.65 -0.68 -3.40
N TRP A 142 -15.35 0.41 -3.08
CA TRP A 142 -16.03 0.56 -1.80
C TRP A 142 -17.23 -0.38 -1.63
N VAL A 143 -17.95 -0.70 -2.70
CA VAL A 143 -18.99 -1.75 -2.70
C VAL A 143 -18.35 -3.09 -2.35
N GLY A 144 -17.24 -3.44 -2.99
CA GLY A 144 -16.52 -4.69 -2.69
C GLY A 144 -16.03 -4.76 -1.25
N LEU A 145 -15.47 -3.67 -0.70
CA LEU A 145 -15.09 -3.63 0.72
C LEU A 145 -16.27 -3.84 1.67
N ARG A 146 -17.44 -3.26 1.36
CA ARG A 146 -18.66 -3.50 2.15
C ARG A 146 -19.07 -4.98 2.12
N ARG A 147 -19.05 -5.61 0.95
CA ARG A 147 -19.31 -7.06 0.81
C ARG A 147 -18.31 -7.90 1.64
N LEU A 148 -17.01 -7.56 1.64
CA LEU A 148 -16.02 -8.24 2.50
C LEU A 148 -16.35 -8.10 4.00
N ARG A 149 -16.79 -6.92 4.42
CA ARG A 149 -17.24 -6.69 5.80
C ARG A 149 -18.47 -7.54 6.16
N GLU A 150 -19.41 -7.71 5.24
CA GLU A 150 -20.57 -8.62 5.42
C GLU A 150 -20.15 -10.08 5.56
N LEU A 151 -19.00 -10.46 4.97
CA LEU A 151 -18.35 -11.77 5.18
C LEU A 151 -17.54 -11.85 6.48
N GLY A 152 -17.55 -10.80 7.31
CA GLY A 152 -16.81 -10.73 8.57
C GLY A 152 -15.33 -10.39 8.42
N ILE A 153 -14.88 -10.02 7.22
CA ILE A 153 -13.47 -9.69 6.94
C ILE A 153 -13.24 -8.21 7.21
N VAL A 154 -12.69 -7.90 8.38
CA VAL A 154 -12.40 -6.53 8.88
C VAL A 154 -11.05 -6.48 9.58
N GLY A 155 -10.54 -5.27 9.87
CA GLY A 155 -9.30 -5.10 10.65
C GLY A 155 -8.11 -5.85 10.05
N GLU A 156 -7.39 -6.63 10.87
CA GLU A 156 -6.25 -7.44 10.40
C GLU A 156 -6.62 -8.51 9.38
N GLY A 157 -7.82 -9.10 9.51
CA GLY A 157 -8.32 -10.06 8.52
C GLY A 157 -8.45 -9.40 7.15
N LEU A 158 -8.93 -8.16 7.11
CA LEU A 158 -9.00 -7.38 5.88
C LEU A 158 -7.62 -6.97 5.35
N VAL A 159 -6.66 -6.61 6.21
CA VAL A 159 -5.27 -6.36 5.79
C VAL A 159 -4.66 -7.61 5.16
N THR A 160 -4.84 -8.77 5.79
CA THR A 160 -4.28 -10.05 5.31
C THR A 160 -4.94 -10.49 4.02
N PHE A 161 -6.25 -10.29 3.89
CA PHE A 161 -7.02 -10.61 2.70
C PHE A 161 -6.67 -9.68 1.52
N MET A 162 -6.40 -8.41 1.78
CA MET A 162 -6.19 -7.40 0.74
C MET A 162 -4.78 -7.47 0.17
N SER A 163 -4.64 -8.14 -0.98
CA SER A 163 -3.45 -8.09 -1.83
C SER A 163 -3.70 -7.26 -3.09
N GLU A 164 -2.66 -6.98 -3.89
CA GLU A 164 -2.83 -6.34 -5.20
C GLU A 164 -3.80 -7.12 -6.11
N SER A 165 -3.71 -8.46 -6.09
CA SER A 165 -4.57 -9.34 -6.87
C SER A 165 -6.03 -9.29 -6.42
N VAL A 166 -6.29 -9.13 -5.12
CA VAL A 166 -7.64 -8.99 -4.59
C VAL A 166 -8.19 -7.61 -4.88
N ALA A 167 -7.38 -6.56 -4.68
CA ALA A 167 -7.80 -5.19 -4.87
C ALA A 167 -8.36 -4.96 -6.28
N VAL A 168 -7.74 -5.53 -7.33
CA VAL A 168 -8.23 -5.41 -8.72
C VAL A 168 -9.51 -6.21 -9.01
N ARG A 169 -9.83 -7.23 -8.20
CA ARG A 169 -10.95 -8.17 -8.42
C ARG A 169 -12.22 -7.86 -7.65
N LEU A 170 -12.24 -6.82 -6.81
CA LEU A 170 -13.44 -6.48 -6.04
C LEU A 170 -14.68 -6.13 -6.89
N GLU A 171 -14.49 -5.87 -8.18
CA GLU A 171 -15.56 -5.62 -9.16
C GLU A 171 -15.95 -6.86 -9.96
N ASP A 172 -15.20 -7.96 -9.82
CA ASP A 172 -15.39 -9.17 -10.60
C ASP A 172 -16.38 -10.11 -9.92
N GLU A 173 -17.53 -10.33 -10.54
CA GLU A 173 -18.54 -11.23 -10.00
C GLU A 173 -18.12 -12.71 -10.04
N ALA A 174 -17.19 -13.12 -10.92
CA ALA A 174 -16.63 -14.47 -10.90
C ALA A 174 -15.74 -14.68 -9.65
N PHE A 175 -14.98 -13.65 -9.26
CA PHE A 175 -14.27 -13.65 -7.98
C PHE A 175 -15.23 -13.78 -6.79
N TRP A 176 -16.35 -13.07 -6.80
CA TRP A 176 -17.39 -13.19 -5.76
C TRP A 176 -18.07 -14.56 -5.74
N ALA A 177 -18.31 -15.17 -6.90
CA ALA A 177 -18.82 -16.52 -7.01
C ALA A 177 -17.83 -17.53 -6.39
N GLY A 178 -16.54 -17.39 -6.67
CA GLY A 178 -15.50 -18.21 -6.05
C GLY A 178 -15.44 -18.05 -4.52
N LEU A 179 -15.54 -16.82 -3.99
CA LEU A 179 -15.63 -16.59 -2.55
C LEU A 179 -16.86 -17.25 -1.91
N THR A 180 -18.00 -17.26 -2.63
CA THR A 180 -19.22 -17.94 -2.19
C THR A 180 -19.00 -19.45 -2.08
N ARG A 181 -18.38 -20.05 -3.10
CA ARG A 181 -18.00 -21.48 -3.08
C ARG A 181 -17.05 -21.80 -1.92
N LEU A 182 -16.05 -20.96 -1.65
CA LEU A 182 -15.15 -21.15 -0.49
C LEU A 182 -15.92 -21.15 0.84
N ARG A 183 -16.92 -20.28 0.97
CA ARG A 183 -17.77 -20.24 2.16
C ARG A 183 -18.62 -21.51 2.29
N GLU A 184 -19.13 -22.06 1.19
CA GLU A 184 -19.85 -23.34 1.20
C GLU A 184 -18.95 -24.50 1.64
N LEU A 185 -17.64 -24.42 1.34
CA LEU A 185 -16.61 -25.33 1.86
C LEU A 185 -16.18 -25.04 3.32
N GLY A 186 -16.84 -24.08 4.00
CA GLY A 186 -16.56 -23.71 5.38
C GLY A 186 -15.34 -22.80 5.58
N ILE A 187 -14.71 -22.32 4.50
CA ILE A 187 -13.57 -21.40 4.55
C ILE A 187 -14.11 -19.97 4.70
N THR A 188 -14.17 -19.48 5.94
CA THR A 188 -14.77 -18.18 6.30
C THR A 188 -13.92 -17.38 7.29
N GLY A 189 -14.23 -16.09 7.46
CA GLY A 189 -13.55 -15.21 8.42
C GLY A 189 -12.03 -15.16 8.22
N ASP A 190 -11.26 -15.29 9.31
CA ASP A 190 -9.79 -15.23 9.26
C ASP A 190 -9.15 -16.38 8.48
N LYS A 191 -9.82 -17.54 8.41
CA LYS A 191 -9.35 -18.65 7.56
C LYS A 191 -9.40 -18.27 6.09
N LEU A 192 -10.46 -17.56 5.68
CA LEU A 192 -10.60 -17.04 4.33
C LEU A 192 -9.54 -15.97 4.04
N ALA A 193 -9.29 -15.05 4.96
CA ALA A 193 -8.20 -14.08 4.85
C ALA A 193 -6.83 -14.73 4.63
N THR A 194 -6.54 -15.79 5.38
CA THR A 194 -5.27 -16.53 5.25
C THR A 194 -5.21 -17.32 3.94
N PHE A 195 -6.31 -17.98 3.57
CA PHE A 195 -6.40 -18.78 2.34
C PHE A 195 -6.22 -17.92 1.08
N MET A 196 -6.70 -16.68 1.10
CA MET A 196 -6.67 -15.77 -0.03
C MET A 196 -5.32 -15.08 -0.26
N ASN A 197 -4.31 -15.41 0.54
CA ASN A 197 -2.96 -14.86 0.38
C ASN A 197 -2.29 -15.36 -0.91
N GLY A 198 -1.56 -14.47 -1.59
CA GLY A 198 -0.80 -14.80 -2.81
C GLY A 198 -1.68 -14.97 -4.06
N SER A 199 -1.40 -16.03 -4.84
CA SER A 199 -2.04 -16.28 -6.13
C SER A 199 -3.39 -17.00 -6.04
N VAL A 200 -3.91 -17.29 -4.84
CA VAL A 200 -5.22 -17.97 -4.70
C VAL A 200 -6.35 -17.09 -5.26
N ALA A 201 -6.27 -15.78 -5.01
CA ALA A 201 -7.24 -14.82 -5.55
C ALA A 201 -7.36 -14.87 -7.07
N THR A 202 -6.28 -15.16 -7.79
CA THR A 202 -6.28 -15.23 -9.27
C THR A 202 -6.81 -16.56 -9.80
N ARG A 203 -7.09 -17.53 -8.93
CA ARG A 203 -7.56 -18.87 -9.28
C ARG A 203 -9.01 -19.12 -8.91
N LEU A 204 -9.66 -18.20 -8.19
CA LEU A 204 -11.08 -18.37 -7.82
C LEU A 204 -12.02 -18.43 -9.03
N GLU A 205 -11.60 -17.84 -10.14
CA GLU A 205 -12.31 -17.85 -11.41
C GLU A 205 -12.05 -19.14 -12.22
N ASN A 206 -11.14 -20.01 -11.77
CA ASN A 206 -10.80 -21.26 -12.43
C ASN A 206 -11.61 -22.42 -11.83
N ASP A 207 -12.52 -22.98 -12.64
CA ASP A 207 -13.38 -24.06 -12.19
C ASP A 207 -12.63 -25.34 -11.80
N ASP A 208 -11.59 -25.73 -12.56
CA ASP A 208 -10.78 -26.92 -12.23
C ASP A 208 -10.11 -26.79 -10.85
N PHE A 209 -9.63 -25.59 -10.52
CA PHE A 209 -9.06 -25.30 -9.21
C PHE A 209 -10.10 -25.45 -8.11
N MET A 210 -11.30 -24.90 -8.31
CA MET A 210 -12.37 -24.94 -7.32
C MET A 210 -12.99 -26.33 -7.16
N ASP A 211 -13.05 -27.11 -8.24
CA ASP A 211 -13.51 -28.50 -8.23
C ASP A 211 -12.49 -29.41 -7.52
N GLY A 212 -11.20 -29.21 -7.78
CA GLY A 212 -10.12 -29.87 -7.05
C GLY A 212 -10.17 -29.57 -5.55
N LEU A 213 -10.40 -28.30 -5.18
CA LEU A 213 -10.55 -27.90 -3.78
C LEU A 213 -11.77 -28.55 -3.11
N SER A 214 -12.90 -28.60 -3.81
CA SER A 214 -14.13 -29.23 -3.32
C SER A 214 -13.95 -30.73 -3.09
N SER A 215 -13.20 -31.39 -3.99
CA SER A 215 -12.84 -32.81 -3.88
C SER A 215 -11.98 -33.06 -2.64
N LEU A 216 -10.94 -32.24 -2.43
CA LEU A 216 -10.08 -32.32 -1.24
C LEU A 216 -10.86 -32.13 0.07
N CYS A 217 -11.78 -31.16 0.12
CA CYS A 217 -12.64 -30.94 1.29
C CYS A 217 -13.54 -32.15 1.58
N SER A 218 -14.00 -32.83 0.53
CA SER A 218 -14.85 -34.03 0.65
C SER A 218 -14.06 -35.24 1.14
N GLU A 219 -12.83 -35.44 0.64
CA GLU A 219 -11.95 -36.55 1.05
C GLU A 219 -11.39 -36.41 2.47
N LEU A 220 -11.14 -35.17 2.91
CA LEU A 220 -10.54 -34.87 4.22
C LEU A 220 -11.58 -34.62 5.32
N SER A 221 -12.87 -34.54 4.97
CA SER A 221 -13.92 -34.53 5.99
C SER A 221 -13.91 -35.88 6.72
N PRO A 222 -13.79 -35.91 8.06
CA PRO A 222 -13.67 -37.17 8.78
C PRO A 222 -14.86 -38.06 8.44
N LEU A 223 -14.56 -39.26 7.91
CA LEU A 223 -15.52 -40.36 7.81
C LEU A 223 -16.24 -40.44 9.14
N ALA A 224 -17.52 -40.04 9.15
CA ALA A 224 -18.38 -40.25 10.29
C ALA A 224 -18.25 -41.73 10.65
N THR A 225 -17.63 -42.00 11.79
CA THR A 225 -17.54 -43.34 12.36
C THR A 225 -18.96 -43.82 12.54
N VAL A 226 -19.40 -44.69 11.64
CA VAL A 226 -20.62 -45.47 11.80
C VAL A 226 -20.28 -46.54 12.83
N GLU A 227 -20.70 -46.32 14.08
CA GLU A 227 -20.88 -47.40 15.07
C GLU A 227 -22.04 -48.31 14.67
#